data_AF-A0A4U3AET5-F1
#
_entry.id   AF-A0A4U3AET5-F1
#
_cell.length_a   1.000
_cell.length_b   1.000
_cell.length_c   1.000
_cell.angle_alpha   90.00
_cell.angle_beta   90.00
_cell.angle_gamma   90.00
#
_symmetry.space_group_name_H-M   'P 1'
#
loop_
_entity.id
_entity.type
_entity.pdbx_description
1 polymer ?
#
loop_
_entity_poly.entity_id
_entity_poly.type
_entity_poly.pdbx_seq_one_letter_code
_entity_poly.pdbx_strand_id
1 'polypeptide(L)'
;MKQTEQWTSKLGFIMAAAGSAIGLGAIWKFPYIAGKSGGGAFFLIFILFTVLIGLPLLIAEFMIGRSTQKQAVGAFKSIAPNTGWHWIGRLGVGTCFILLSFYSVVGGWVFIYLFRGVTGQLITPGQNYGALFTETIGNPAWAIVGHFAFMFITIWVVSKGVQNGIEKASKYMLPALFVLFVALIVRSLTLDNAMEGVKFFLQPDFSKITSESILFAMGQSFFAISIGISIMVTYSSYLNKKESLPKSAVTIVGLNLFVSLFAGLAIFPAVFSLGMEPTEGPGLLFIVLPSVFSQIPFGGFFLTVFLALFTFATLTSSFG
;
A
#
# COMPACT_ATOMS: atom_id res chain seq x y z
N MET A 1 -32.58 3.51 0.79
CA MET A 1 -32.16 4.85 0.33
C MET A 1 -31.45 4.67 -1.01
N LYS A 2 -31.84 5.41 -2.05
CA LYS A 2 -31.05 5.49 -3.30
C LYS A 2 -29.72 6.17 -2.95
N GLN A 3 -28.59 5.57 -3.34
CA GLN A 3 -27.26 6.14 -3.15
C GLN A 3 -27.18 7.42 -3.97
N THR A 4 -27.07 8.58 -3.31
CA THR A 4 -27.09 9.91 -3.96
C THR A 4 -25.73 10.31 -4.51
N GLU A 5 -24.64 9.74 -3.98
CA GLU A 5 -23.29 9.93 -4.50
C GLU A 5 -22.85 8.76 -5.39
N GLN A 6 -22.07 9.07 -6.42
CA GLN A 6 -21.42 8.14 -7.35
C GLN A 6 -20.02 8.67 -7.66
N TRP A 7 -19.10 7.85 -8.17
CA TRP A 7 -17.83 8.38 -8.71
C TRP A 7 -18.09 9.36 -9.86
N THR A 8 -17.34 10.46 -9.93
CA THR A 8 -17.52 11.44 -11.03
C THR A 8 -17.06 10.87 -12.37
N SER A 9 -16.14 9.90 -12.35
CA SER A 9 -15.61 9.25 -13.54
C SER A 9 -15.09 7.84 -13.26
N LYS A 10 -14.96 7.03 -14.32
CA LYS A 10 -14.23 5.75 -14.28
C LYS A 10 -12.82 5.90 -13.74
N LEU A 11 -12.13 6.97 -14.15
CA LEU A 11 -10.76 7.23 -13.71
C LEU A 11 -10.70 7.52 -12.21
N GLY A 12 -11.67 8.27 -11.68
CA GLY A 12 -11.82 8.51 -10.25
C GLY A 12 -11.98 7.24 -9.43
N PHE A 13 -12.86 6.34 -9.89
CA PHE A 13 -13.00 5.01 -9.30
C PHE A 13 -11.68 4.21 -9.33
N ILE A 14 -11.00 4.17 -10.48
CA ILE A 14 -9.73 3.45 -10.63
C ILE A 14 -8.66 4.02 -9.70
N MET A 15 -8.51 5.33 -9.62
CA MET A 15 -7.50 5.96 -8.76
C MET A 15 -7.82 5.76 -7.28
N ALA A 16 -9.08 5.82 -6.89
CA ALA A 16 -9.50 5.55 -5.52
C ALA A 16 -9.28 4.08 -5.14
N ALA A 17 -9.74 3.14 -5.97
CA ALA A 17 -9.57 1.71 -5.72
C ALA A 17 -8.11 1.25 -5.80
N ALA A 18 -7.32 1.78 -6.73
CA ALA A 18 -5.89 1.53 -6.75
C ALA A 18 -5.20 2.16 -5.53
N GLY A 19 -5.58 3.37 -5.14
CA GLY A 19 -5.07 4.05 -3.95
C GLY A 19 -5.41 3.33 -2.64
N SER A 20 -6.57 2.69 -2.54
CA SER A 20 -6.92 1.90 -1.36
C SER A 20 -6.07 0.63 -1.23
N ALA A 21 -5.75 0.02 -2.38
CA ALA A 21 -4.89 -1.15 -2.52
C ALA A 21 -3.38 -0.84 -2.35
N ILE A 22 -2.95 0.34 -2.80
CA ILE A 22 -1.54 0.78 -2.74
C ILE A 22 -1.28 1.44 -1.38
N GLY A 23 -0.89 0.63 -0.39
CA GLY A 23 -0.54 1.07 0.95
C GLY A 23 0.75 0.45 1.49
N LEU A 24 0.83 0.31 2.82
CA LEU A 24 1.91 -0.39 3.53
C LEU A 24 2.27 -1.75 2.89
N GLY A 25 1.25 -2.47 2.43
CA GLY A 25 1.40 -3.78 1.79
C GLY A 25 2.25 -3.78 0.53
N ALA A 26 1.97 -2.84 -0.36
CA ALA A 26 2.59 -2.81 -1.68
C ALA A 26 4.00 -2.24 -1.63
N ILE A 27 4.27 -1.28 -0.73
CA ILE A 27 5.52 -0.52 -0.73
C ILE A 27 6.53 -1.07 0.27
N TRP A 28 6.06 -1.61 1.40
CA TRP A 28 6.93 -2.06 2.48
C TRP A 28 6.88 -3.58 2.69
N LYS A 29 5.69 -4.19 2.81
CA LYS A 29 5.57 -5.64 3.02
C LYS A 29 6.03 -6.45 1.80
N PHE A 30 5.70 -6.00 0.58
CA PHE A 30 6.06 -6.73 -0.64
C PHE A 30 7.58 -6.91 -0.82
N PRO A 31 8.43 -5.86 -0.79
CA PRO A 31 9.87 -6.04 -0.95
C PRO A 31 10.49 -6.92 0.14
N TYR A 32 9.97 -6.85 1.37
CA TYR A 32 10.42 -7.72 2.45
C TYR A 32 10.17 -9.21 2.14
N ILE A 33 8.92 -9.56 1.82
CA ILE A 33 8.55 -10.95 1.53
C ILE A 33 9.27 -11.44 0.28
N ALA A 34 9.30 -10.63 -0.79
CA ALA A 34 10.03 -10.97 -2.00
C ALA A 34 11.53 -11.20 -1.72
N GLY A 35 12.14 -10.39 -0.85
CA GLY A 35 13.53 -10.56 -0.42
C GLY A 35 13.79 -11.89 0.28
N LYS A 36 12.89 -12.31 1.18
CA LYS A 36 13.03 -13.59 1.91
C LYS A 36 12.58 -14.82 1.13
N SER A 37 11.76 -14.65 0.10
CA SER A 37 11.14 -15.77 -0.63
C SER A 37 11.70 -16.00 -2.04
N GLY A 38 12.93 -15.56 -2.33
CA GLY A 38 13.61 -15.88 -3.60
C GLY A 38 13.45 -14.84 -4.71
N GLY A 39 13.15 -13.59 -4.36
CA GLY A 39 13.25 -12.43 -5.25
C GLY A 39 12.36 -12.55 -6.48
N GLY A 40 12.98 -12.58 -7.67
CA GLY A 40 12.26 -12.60 -8.94
C GLY A 40 11.34 -13.80 -9.16
N ALA A 41 11.66 -14.98 -8.63
CA ALA A 41 10.77 -16.14 -8.74
C ALA A 41 9.50 -15.94 -7.91
N PHE A 42 9.62 -15.38 -6.71
CA PHE A 42 8.48 -15.00 -5.89
C PHE A 42 7.63 -13.94 -6.59
N PHE A 43 8.26 -12.91 -7.17
CA PHE A 43 7.54 -11.86 -7.87
C PHE A 43 6.72 -12.39 -9.05
N LEU A 44 7.27 -13.33 -9.82
CA LEU A 44 6.55 -13.98 -10.92
C LEU A 44 5.36 -14.80 -10.41
N ILE A 45 5.52 -15.60 -9.35
CA ILE A 45 4.43 -16.37 -8.75
C ILE A 45 3.34 -15.45 -8.20
N PHE A 46 3.74 -14.35 -7.55
CA PHE A 46 2.84 -13.30 -7.09
C PHE A 46 2.02 -12.72 -8.25
N ILE A 47 2.66 -12.33 -9.37
CA ILE A 47 1.95 -11.86 -10.58
C ILE A 47 0.93 -12.89 -11.06
N LEU A 48 1.32 -14.17 -11.14
CA LEU A 48 0.43 -15.24 -11.59
C LEU A 48 -0.78 -15.38 -10.66
N PHE A 49 -0.60 -15.40 -9.34
CA PHE A 49 -1.74 -15.44 -8.42
C PHE A 49 -2.62 -14.19 -8.51
N THR A 50 -2.03 -13.01 -8.63
CA THR A 50 -2.79 -11.76 -8.77
C THR A 50 -3.62 -11.77 -10.05
N VAL A 51 -3.09 -12.25 -11.18
CA VAL A 51 -3.81 -12.26 -12.46
C VAL A 51 -4.82 -13.41 -12.56
N LEU A 52 -4.45 -14.62 -12.12
CA LEU A 52 -5.26 -15.81 -12.33
C LEU A 52 -6.34 -16.00 -11.25
N ILE A 53 -6.11 -15.49 -10.03
CA ILE A 53 -7.03 -15.66 -8.90
C ILE A 53 -7.52 -14.30 -8.40
N GLY A 54 -6.59 -13.39 -8.16
CA GLY A 54 -6.91 -12.05 -7.64
C GLY A 54 -7.85 -11.27 -8.55
N LEU A 55 -7.54 -11.15 -9.84
CA LEU A 55 -8.34 -10.39 -10.79
C LEU A 55 -9.78 -10.93 -10.94
N PRO A 56 -10.03 -12.24 -11.13
CA PRO A 56 -11.39 -12.79 -11.11
C PRO A 56 -12.16 -12.48 -9.81
N LEU A 57 -11.52 -12.62 -8.65
CA LEU A 57 -12.13 -12.31 -7.35
C LEU A 57 -12.44 -10.81 -7.20
N LEU A 58 -11.56 -9.94 -7.70
CA LEU A 58 -11.80 -8.49 -7.72
C LEU A 58 -13.04 -8.14 -8.54
N ILE A 59 -13.17 -8.77 -9.72
CA ILE A 59 -14.33 -8.59 -10.59
C ILE A 59 -15.60 -9.08 -9.87
N ALA A 60 -15.55 -10.19 -9.14
CA ALA A 60 -16.67 -10.69 -8.36
C ALA A 60 -17.10 -9.70 -7.26
N GLU A 61 -16.17 -9.13 -6.50
CA GLU A 61 -16.48 -8.08 -5.52
C GLU A 61 -17.10 -6.84 -6.19
N PHE A 62 -16.58 -6.44 -7.35
CA PHE A 62 -17.13 -5.34 -8.13
C PHE A 62 -18.56 -5.59 -8.60
N MET A 63 -18.86 -6.83 -9.03
CA MET A 63 -20.20 -7.22 -9.44
C MET A 63 -21.18 -7.16 -8.27
N ILE A 64 -20.77 -7.64 -7.08
CA ILE A 64 -21.59 -7.62 -5.87
C ILE A 64 -21.92 -6.18 -5.46
N GLY A 65 -20.90 -5.33 -5.35
CA GLY A 65 -21.09 -3.94 -4.94
C GLY A 65 -21.92 -3.14 -5.94
N ARG A 66 -21.53 -3.18 -7.22
CA ARG A 66 -22.22 -2.38 -8.25
C ARG A 66 -23.66 -2.83 -8.51
N SER A 67 -23.95 -4.13 -8.46
CA SER A 67 -25.31 -4.63 -8.70
C SER A 67 -26.29 -4.20 -7.61
N THR A 68 -25.82 -4.07 -6.37
CA THR A 68 -26.65 -3.74 -5.22
C THR A 68 -26.69 -2.25 -4.90
N GLN A 69 -25.64 -1.49 -5.24
CA GLN A 69 -25.49 -0.08 -4.87
C GLN A 69 -25.71 0.11 -3.37
N LYS A 70 -25.05 -0.75 -2.57
CA LYS A 70 -25.11 -0.79 -1.10
C LYS A 70 -23.71 -1.08 -0.56
N GLN A 71 -23.44 -0.65 0.67
CA GLN A 71 -22.23 -1.04 1.39
C GLN A 71 -22.17 -2.56 1.63
N ALA A 72 -20.97 -3.10 1.86
CA ALA A 72 -20.68 -4.54 1.99
C ALA A 72 -21.78 -5.39 2.66
N VAL A 73 -22.12 -5.12 3.92
CA VAL A 73 -23.14 -5.88 4.67
C VAL A 73 -24.52 -5.82 3.98
N GLY A 74 -24.90 -4.64 3.48
CA GLY A 74 -26.16 -4.43 2.77
C GLY A 74 -26.18 -5.10 1.40
N ALA A 75 -25.03 -5.15 0.71
CA ALA A 75 -24.87 -5.82 -0.58
C ALA A 75 -25.15 -7.32 -0.45
N PHE A 76 -24.47 -8.00 0.49
CA PHE A 76 -24.67 -9.43 0.73
C PHE A 76 -26.10 -9.76 1.18
N LYS A 77 -26.72 -8.94 2.04
CA LYS A 77 -28.15 -9.10 2.40
C LYS A 77 -29.09 -8.97 1.21
N SER A 78 -28.73 -8.16 0.22
CA SER A 78 -29.56 -7.88 -0.95
C SER A 78 -29.45 -8.96 -2.02
N ILE A 79 -28.26 -9.54 -2.22
CA ILE A 79 -28.04 -10.60 -3.23
C ILE A 79 -28.52 -11.96 -2.71
N ALA A 80 -28.34 -12.23 -1.43
CA ALA A 80 -28.71 -13.50 -0.81
C ALA A 80 -29.60 -13.26 0.43
N PRO A 81 -30.86 -12.84 0.25
CA PRO A 81 -31.78 -12.62 1.36
C PRO A 81 -32.02 -13.91 2.16
N ASN A 82 -32.24 -13.78 3.47
CA ASN A 82 -32.48 -14.89 4.40
C ASN A 82 -31.34 -15.92 4.51
N THR A 83 -30.12 -15.55 4.11
CA THR A 83 -28.93 -16.40 4.25
C THR A 83 -27.90 -15.81 5.21
N GLY A 84 -26.90 -16.62 5.58
CA GLY A 84 -25.75 -16.20 6.40
C GLY A 84 -24.71 -15.35 5.68
N TRP A 85 -24.80 -15.11 4.37
CA TRP A 85 -23.73 -14.45 3.59
C TRP A 85 -23.39 -13.03 4.05
N HIS A 86 -24.33 -12.34 4.70
CA HIS A 86 -24.10 -11.03 5.29
C HIS A 86 -23.04 -11.02 6.40
N TRP A 87 -22.71 -12.18 6.98
CA TRP A 87 -21.60 -12.32 7.92
C TRP A 87 -20.24 -12.08 7.27
N ILE A 88 -20.06 -12.36 5.97
CA ILE A 88 -18.83 -12.03 5.25
C ILE A 88 -18.63 -10.51 5.20
N GLY A 89 -19.69 -9.77 4.88
CA GLY A 89 -19.63 -8.31 4.91
C GLY A 89 -19.32 -7.75 6.31
N ARG A 90 -19.86 -8.37 7.36
CA ARG A 90 -19.56 -7.97 8.75
C ARG A 90 -18.12 -8.28 9.14
N LEU A 91 -17.62 -9.44 8.74
CA LEU A 91 -16.23 -9.83 8.93
C LEU A 91 -15.30 -8.85 8.23
N GLY A 92 -15.57 -8.50 6.96
CA GLY A 92 -14.80 -7.50 6.23
C GLY A 92 -14.75 -6.13 6.92
N VAL A 93 -15.90 -5.63 7.40
CA VAL A 93 -15.96 -4.38 8.17
C VAL A 93 -15.16 -4.48 9.48
N GLY A 94 -15.27 -5.59 10.20
CA GLY A 94 -14.49 -5.85 11.41
C GLY A 94 -12.99 -5.89 11.14
N THR A 95 -12.58 -6.56 10.06
CA THR A 95 -11.18 -6.61 9.61
C THR A 95 -10.67 -5.22 9.26
N CYS A 96 -11.42 -4.40 8.50
CA CYS A 96 -11.02 -3.03 8.18
C CYS A 96 -10.88 -2.16 9.44
N PHE A 97 -11.79 -2.31 10.42
CA PHE A 97 -11.71 -1.59 11.69
C PHE A 97 -10.43 -1.96 12.48
N ILE A 98 -10.12 -3.25 12.58
CA ILE A 98 -8.88 -3.72 13.23
C ILE A 98 -7.65 -3.24 12.46
N LEU A 99 -7.66 -3.34 11.13
CA LEU A 99 -6.56 -2.86 10.29
C LEU A 99 -6.29 -1.38 10.53
N LEU A 100 -7.31 -0.52 10.46
CA LEU A 100 -7.16 0.92 10.64
C LEU A 100 -6.59 1.28 12.03
N SER A 101 -6.91 0.50 13.06
CA SER A 101 -6.44 0.74 14.44
C SER A 101 -4.92 0.76 14.57
N PHE A 102 -4.19 -0.18 13.95
CA PHE A 102 -2.72 -0.16 13.95
C PHE A 102 -2.16 0.64 12.78
N TYR A 103 -2.88 0.68 11.65
CA TYR A 103 -2.43 1.39 10.45
C TYR A 103 -2.28 2.89 10.74
N SER A 104 -3.19 3.45 11.52
CA SER A 104 -3.13 4.85 11.96
C SER A 104 -1.95 5.17 12.87
N VAL A 105 -1.49 4.21 13.68
CA VAL A 105 -0.29 4.37 14.50
C VAL A 105 0.96 4.40 13.62
N VAL A 106 1.08 3.45 12.68
CA VAL A 106 2.18 3.43 11.72
C VAL A 106 2.19 4.68 10.85
N GLY A 107 1.02 5.09 10.33
CA GLY A 107 0.87 6.34 9.58
C GLY A 107 1.26 7.58 10.39
N GLY A 108 0.97 7.59 11.69
CA GLY A 108 1.43 8.62 12.62
C GLY A 108 2.95 8.69 12.74
N TRP A 109 3.63 7.55 12.83
CA TRP A 109 5.10 7.51 12.81
C TRP A 109 5.67 8.07 11.51
N VAL A 110 5.06 7.75 10.37
CA VAL A 110 5.46 8.29 9.06
C VAL A 110 5.37 9.81 9.06
N PHE A 111 4.32 10.41 9.65
CA PHE A 111 4.19 11.87 9.73
C PHE A 111 5.27 12.50 10.61
N ILE A 112 5.56 11.89 11.76
CA ILE A 112 6.61 12.37 12.67
C ILE A 112 7.97 12.33 11.97
N TYR A 113 8.27 11.23 11.27
CA TYR A 113 9.52 11.08 10.54
C TYR A 113 9.58 11.97 9.30
N LEU A 114 8.47 12.20 8.61
CA LEU A 114 8.38 13.16 7.51
C LEU A 114 8.66 14.58 8.01
N PHE A 115 8.09 14.96 9.15
CA PHE A 115 8.39 16.24 9.80
C PHE A 115 9.88 16.38 10.11
N ARG A 116 10.50 15.35 10.72
CA ARG A 116 11.95 15.32 10.96
C ARG A 116 12.77 15.40 9.67
N GLY A 117 12.29 14.79 8.59
CA GLY A 117 12.93 14.84 7.27
C GLY A 117 12.94 16.27 6.72
N VAL A 118 11.78 16.94 6.75
CA VAL A 118 11.63 18.32 6.27
C VAL A 118 12.40 19.32 7.12
N THR A 119 12.51 19.10 8.43
CA THR A 119 13.30 19.97 9.33
C THR A 119 14.80 19.65 9.34
N GLY A 120 15.25 18.66 8.57
CA GLY A 120 16.66 18.25 8.50
C GLY A 120 17.17 17.51 9.74
N GLN A 121 16.28 17.07 10.63
CA GLN A 121 16.61 16.35 11.87
C GLN A 121 16.73 14.83 11.68
N LEU A 122 16.44 14.35 10.47
CA LEU A 122 16.30 12.92 10.20
C LEU A 122 17.61 12.19 9.95
N ILE A 123 18.63 12.87 9.40
CA ILE A 123 19.95 12.29 9.17
C ILE A 123 20.97 13.24 9.78
N THR A 124 21.54 12.83 10.91
CA THR A 124 22.64 13.53 11.57
C THR A 124 23.86 12.61 11.75
N PRO A 125 25.10 13.14 11.70
CA PRO A 125 26.30 12.33 11.88
C PRO A 125 26.30 11.59 13.22
N GLY A 126 26.55 10.27 13.20
CA GLY A 126 26.61 9.44 14.41
C GLY A 126 25.24 9.09 15.03
N GLN A 127 24.13 9.39 14.35
CA GLN A 127 22.79 9.11 14.85
C GLN A 127 22.50 7.61 14.95
N ASN A 128 22.07 7.16 16.12
CA ASN A 128 21.55 5.80 16.30
C ASN A 128 20.04 5.78 15.96
N TYR A 129 19.72 5.35 14.75
CA TYR A 129 18.33 5.28 14.26
C TYR A 129 17.46 4.29 15.04
N GLY A 130 18.06 3.24 15.63
CA GLY A 130 17.35 2.29 16.49
C GLY A 130 16.90 2.92 17.81
N ALA A 131 17.80 3.69 18.44
CA ALA A 131 17.48 4.48 19.63
C ALA A 131 16.44 5.56 19.31
N LEU A 132 16.60 6.27 18.19
CA LEU A 132 15.64 7.28 17.73
C LEU A 132 14.23 6.70 17.54
N PHE A 133 14.13 5.53 16.89
CA PHE A 133 12.86 4.87 16.70
C PHE A 133 12.24 4.42 18.02
N THR A 134 13.03 3.80 18.89
CA THR A 134 12.61 3.37 20.23
C THR A 134 12.09 4.54 21.07
N GLU A 135 12.79 5.68 21.06
CA GLU A 135 12.34 6.90 21.73
C GLU A 135 11.03 7.43 21.14
N THR A 136 10.90 7.39 19.81
CA THR A 136 9.71 7.91 19.12
C THR A 136 8.47 7.09 19.42
N ILE A 137 8.56 5.76 19.39
CA ILE A 137 7.44 4.88 19.71
C ILE A 137 7.18 4.77 21.22
N GLY A 138 8.23 4.97 22.04
CA GLY A 138 8.15 4.94 23.50
C GLY A 138 7.59 6.21 24.12
N ASN A 139 7.56 7.33 23.39
CA ASN A 139 7.02 8.59 23.87
C ASN A 139 5.49 8.68 23.63
N PRO A 140 4.66 8.68 24.69
CA PRO A 140 3.20 8.68 24.55
C PRO A 140 2.66 9.92 23.84
N ALA A 141 3.28 11.10 24.05
CA ALA A 141 2.83 12.34 23.44
C ALA A 141 3.02 12.30 21.92
N TRP A 142 4.20 11.86 21.44
CA TRP A 142 4.46 11.72 20.01
C TRP A 142 3.55 10.67 19.37
N ALA A 143 3.36 9.52 20.00
CA ALA A 143 2.47 8.47 19.49
C ALA A 143 1.02 8.97 19.35
N ILE A 144 0.49 9.66 20.37
CA ILE A 144 -0.88 10.22 20.34
C ILE A 144 -1.00 11.31 19.28
N VAL A 145 -0.07 12.25 19.22
CA VAL A 145 -0.10 13.35 18.23
C VAL A 145 -0.03 12.81 16.81
N GLY A 146 0.87 11.87 16.53
CA GLY A 146 0.98 11.24 15.21
C GLY A 146 -0.29 10.50 14.81
N HIS A 147 -0.81 9.65 15.70
CA HIS A 147 -2.06 8.93 15.47
C HIS A 147 -3.24 9.89 15.22
N PHE A 148 -3.39 10.91 16.06
CA PHE A 148 -4.46 11.89 15.94
C PHE A 148 -4.35 12.68 14.63
N ALA A 149 -3.14 13.12 14.26
CA ALA A 149 -2.93 13.81 12.99
C ALA A 149 -3.30 12.94 11.78
N PHE A 150 -2.90 11.67 11.78
CA PHE A 150 -3.25 10.72 10.72
C PHE A 150 -4.76 10.47 10.64
N MET A 151 -5.40 10.21 11.78
CA MET A 151 -6.84 9.98 11.86
C MET A 151 -7.63 11.23 11.48
N PHE A 152 -7.18 12.42 11.89
CA PHE A 152 -7.83 13.67 11.54
C PHE A 152 -7.87 13.88 10.02
N ILE A 153 -6.76 13.68 9.32
CA ILE A 153 -6.73 13.78 7.84
C ILE A 153 -7.64 12.71 7.22
N THR A 154 -7.57 11.47 7.70
CA THR A 154 -8.42 10.36 7.22
C THR A 154 -9.90 10.70 7.35
N ILE A 155 -10.34 11.11 8.55
CA ILE A 155 -11.73 11.50 8.83
C ILE A 155 -12.13 12.73 8.01
N TRP A 156 -11.26 13.72 7.89
CA TRP A 156 -11.54 14.94 7.12
C TRP A 156 -11.74 14.65 5.63
N VAL A 157 -10.95 13.75 5.03
CA VAL A 157 -11.15 13.34 3.63
C VAL A 157 -12.43 12.52 3.49
N VAL A 158 -12.65 11.51 4.34
CA VAL A 158 -13.81 10.62 4.23
C VAL A 158 -15.13 11.36 4.51
N SER A 159 -15.15 12.32 5.45
CA SER A 159 -16.34 13.12 5.77
C SER A 159 -16.80 14.04 4.62
N LYS A 160 -15.93 14.32 3.64
CA LYS A 160 -16.28 15.06 2.42
C LYS A 160 -16.94 14.19 1.35
N GLY A 161 -17.18 12.91 1.63
CA GLY A 161 -17.82 11.98 0.71
C GLY A 161 -16.90 11.48 -0.40
N VAL A 162 -17.48 10.73 -1.33
CA VAL A 162 -16.74 9.98 -2.35
C VAL A 162 -16.12 10.91 -3.38
N GLN A 163 -16.88 11.88 -3.89
CA GLN A 163 -16.44 12.77 -4.97
C GLN A 163 -15.48 13.86 -4.47
N ASN A 164 -15.87 14.58 -3.41
CA ASN A 164 -15.13 15.76 -2.93
C ASN A 164 -14.00 15.41 -1.96
N GLY A 165 -14.04 14.20 -1.39
CA GLY A 165 -13.02 13.65 -0.50
C GLY A 165 -12.11 12.67 -1.22
N ILE A 166 -12.53 11.40 -1.25
CA ILE A 166 -11.71 10.25 -1.64
C ILE A 166 -11.20 10.37 -3.08
N GLU A 167 -12.10 10.62 -4.04
CA GLU A 167 -11.75 10.73 -5.46
C GLU A 167 -10.76 11.87 -5.70
N LYS A 168 -11.03 13.04 -5.10
CA LYS A 168 -10.16 14.21 -5.23
C LYS A 168 -8.78 13.96 -4.64
N ALA A 169 -8.69 13.36 -3.45
CA ALA A 169 -7.43 13.06 -2.80
C ALA A 169 -6.59 12.07 -3.64
N SER A 170 -7.18 10.93 -4.02
CA SER A 170 -6.48 9.90 -4.80
C SER A 170 -6.06 10.38 -6.19
N LYS A 171 -6.82 11.29 -6.81
CA LYS A 171 -6.49 11.88 -8.12
C LYS A 171 -5.15 12.64 -8.13
N TYR A 172 -4.74 13.22 -7.01
CA TYR A 172 -3.46 13.93 -6.90
C TYR A 172 -2.37 13.08 -6.24
N MET A 173 -2.73 12.36 -5.18
CA MET A 173 -1.78 11.60 -4.37
C MET A 173 -1.20 10.41 -5.14
N LEU A 174 -1.99 9.73 -5.97
CA LEU A 174 -1.53 8.55 -6.69
C LEU A 174 -0.55 8.88 -7.82
N PRO A 175 -0.79 9.88 -8.69
CA PRO A 175 0.24 10.31 -9.65
C PRO A 175 1.50 10.86 -8.97
N ALA A 176 1.36 11.63 -7.89
CA ALA A 176 2.51 12.13 -7.13
C ALA A 176 3.36 10.98 -6.57
N LEU A 177 2.72 9.93 -6.05
CA LEU A 177 3.38 8.70 -5.60
C LEU A 177 4.22 8.05 -6.72
N PHE A 178 3.71 7.96 -7.95
CA PHE A 178 4.50 7.43 -9.08
C PHE A 178 5.70 8.31 -9.44
N VAL A 179 5.54 9.63 -9.42
CA VAL A 179 6.66 10.56 -9.67
C VAL A 179 7.77 10.39 -8.62
N LEU A 180 7.38 10.28 -7.33
CA LEU A 180 8.33 10.06 -6.24
C LEU A 180 9.02 8.70 -6.37
N PHE A 181 8.31 7.65 -6.82
CA PHE A 181 8.93 6.36 -7.11
C PHE A 181 10.01 6.47 -8.18
N VAL A 182 9.74 7.17 -9.28
CA VAL A 182 10.73 7.34 -10.35
C VAL A 182 12.00 8.01 -9.82
N ALA A 183 11.86 9.06 -9.01
CA ALA A 183 13.00 9.72 -8.38
C ALA A 183 13.83 8.77 -7.50
N LEU A 184 13.17 7.92 -6.71
CA LEU A 184 13.82 6.93 -5.84
C LEU A 184 14.48 5.81 -6.63
N ILE A 185 13.83 5.31 -7.67
CA ILE A 185 14.37 4.26 -8.55
C ILE A 185 15.63 4.77 -9.25
N VAL A 186 15.56 5.97 -9.84
CA VAL A 186 16.75 6.59 -10.47
C VAL A 186 17.88 6.68 -9.46
N ARG A 187 17.62 7.14 -8.23
CA ARG A 187 18.67 7.18 -7.21
C ARG A 187 19.19 5.80 -6.85
N SER A 188 18.31 4.84 -6.61
CA SER A 188 18.65 3.46 -6.21
C SER A 188 19.53 2.77 -7.26
N LEU A 189 19.24 2.97 -8.55
CA LEU A 189 19.99 2.41 -9.67
C LEU A 189 21.36 3.07 -9.89
N THR A 190 21.58 4.28 -9.37
CA THR A 190 22.89 4.98 -9.46
C THR A 190 23.85 4.60 -8.34
N LEU A 191 23.44 3.75 -7.40
CA LEU A 191 24.30 3.30 -6.30
C LEU A 191 25.28 2.23 -6.78
N ASP A 192 26.43 2.15 -6.12
CA ASP A 192 27.44 1.13 -6.42
C ASP A 192 26.86 -0.27 -6.18
N ASN A 193 27.16 -1.23 -7.06
CA ASN A 193 26.64 -2.60 -6.97
C ASN A 193 25.09 -2.75 -7.04
N ALA A 194 24.36 -1.69 -7.41
CA ALA A 194 22.90 -1.70 -7.53
C ALA A 194 22.36 -2.81 -8.47
N MET A 195 23.11 -3.14 -9.52
CA MET A 195 22.69 -4.13 -10.52
C MET A 195 22.53 -5.55 -9.97
N GLU A 196 23.22 -5.91 -8.89
CA GLU A 196 23.02 -7.22 -8.25
C GLU A 196 21.65 -7.28 -7.57
N GLY A 197 21.18 -6.18 -6.98
CA GLY A 197 19.81 -6.09 -6.45
C GLY A 197 18.76 -6.13 -7.56
N VAL A 198 19.02 -5.52 -8.72
CA VAL A 198 18.12 -5.61 -9.88
C VAL A 198 18.05 -7.05 -10.39
N LYS A 199 19.19 -7.73 -10.56
CA LYS A 199 19.22 -9.14 -10.97
C LYS A 199 18.48 -10.02 -9.99
N PHE A 200 18.74 -9.87 -8.68
CA PHE A 200 18.03 -10.60 -7.65
C PHE A 200 16.50 -10.45 -7.77
N PHE A 201 16.03 -9.25 -8.06
CA PHE A 201 14.59 -8.97 -8.14
C PHE A 201 13.94 -9.35 -9.48
N LEU A 202 14.65 -9.22 -10.60
CA LEU A 202 14.06 -9.39 -11.94
C LEU A 202 14.47 -10.69 -12.64
N GLN A 203 15.50 -11.38 -12.16
CA GLN A 203 15.94 -12.67 -12.70
C GLN A 203 15.36 -13.80 -11.82
N PRO A 204 14.37 -14.56 -12.28
CA PRO A 204 13.75 -15.60 -11.48
C PRO A 204 14.71 -16.76 -11.21
N ASP A 205 14.92 -17.08 -9.94
CA ASP A 205 15.61 -18.28 -9.49
C ASP A 205 14.65 -19.18 -8.70
N PHE A 206 14.10 -20.19 -9.38
CA PHE A 206 13.14 -21.12 -8.79
C PHE A 206 13.76 -22.10 -7.79
N SER A 207 15.09 -22.21 -7.72
CA SER A 207 15.77 -23.08 -6.74
C SER A 207 15.55 -22.64 -5.29
N LYS A 208 15.20 -21.35 -5.10
CA LYS A 208 14.95 -20.73 -3.79
C LYS A 208 13.49 -20.74 -3.37
N ILE A 209 12.59 -21.29 -4.21
CA ILE A 209 11.16 -21.32 -3.92
C ILE A 209 10.81 -22.52 -3.04
N THR A 210 10.13 -22.22 -1.94
CA THR A 210 9.55 -23.21 -1.01
C THR A 210 8.03 -23.21 -1.08
N SER A 211 7.38 -24.24 -0.55
CA SER A 211 5.91 -24.26 -0.39
C SER A 211 5.39 -23.06 0.41
N GLU A 212 6.16 -22.62 1.41
CA GLU A 212 5.88 -21.41 2.19
C GLU A 212 5.97 -20.14 1.33
N SER A 213 6.97 -20.05 0.45
CA SER A 213 7.11 -18.93 -0.50
C SER A 213 5.90 -18.81 -1.43
N ILE A 214 5.35 -19.95 -1.87
CA ILE A 214 4.13 -20.00 -2.70
C ILE A 214 2.91 -19.50 -1.90
N LEU A 215 2.76 -19.94 -0.64
CA LEU A 215 1.67 -19.49 0.23
C LEU A 215 1.75 -17.98 0.50
N PHE A 216 2.95 -17.46 0.76
CA PHE A 216 3.18 -16.03 0.91
C PHE A 216 2.88 -15.26 -0.36
N ALA A 217 3.23 -15.77 -1.53
CA ALA A 217 2.92 -15.12 -2.81
C ALA A 217 1.40 -15.00 -3.03
N MET A 218 0.66 -16.06 -2.70
CA MET A 218 -0.81 -16.06 -2.79
C MET A 218 -1.44 -15.06 -1.82
N GLY A 219 -1.04 -15.11 -0.55
CA GLY A 219 -1.54 -14.20 0.48
C GLY A 219 -1.21 -12.74 0.18
N GLN A 220 0.01 -12.48 -0.30
CA GLN A 220 0.44 -11.15 -0.72
C GLN A 220 -0.36 -10.69 -1.95
N SER A 221 -0.68 -11.58 -2.89
CA SER A 221 -1.56 -11.30 -4.04
C SER A 221 -2.92 -10.76 -3.58
N PHE A 222 -3.57 -11.40 -2.61
CA PHE A 222 -4.89 -10.96 -2.12
C PHE A 222 -4.80 -9.66 -1.33
N PHE A 223 -3.76 -9.52 -0.50
CA PHE A 223 -3.52 -8.31 0.26
C PHE A 223 -3.25 -7.11 -0.65
N ALA A 224 -2.47 -7.31 -1.72
CA ALA A 224 -2.04 -6.25 -2.60
C ALA A 224 -3.22 -5.56 -3.31
N ILE A 225 -4.29 -6.28 -3.63
CA ILE A 225 -5.49 -5.71 -4.29
C ILE A 225 -6.71 -5.61 -3.36
N SER A 226 -6.50 -5.67 -2.04
CA SER A 226 -7.52 -5.48 -0.99
C SER A 226 -8.77 -6.36 -1.12
N ILE A 227 -8.60 -7.60 -1.56
CA ILE A 227 -9.71 -8.56 -1.69
C ILE A 227 -9.98 -9.24 -0.35
N GLY A 228 -11.25 -9.61 -0.13
CA GLY A 228 -11.68 -10.40 1.02
C GLY A 228 -12.04 -9.59 2.25
N ILE A 229 -11.78 -8.27 2.24
CA ILE A 229 -12.13 -7.34 3.33
C ILE A 229 -13.28 -6.40 2.97
N SER A 230 -13.94 -6.62 1.82
CA SER A 230 -15.14 -5.91 1.37
C SER A 230 -15.01 -4.40 1.09
N ILE A 231 -13.78 -3.87 1.00
CA ILE A 231 -13.51 -2.50 0.51
C ILE A 231 -13.98 -2.38 -0.94
N MET A 232 -13.61 -3.34 -1.79
CA MET A 232 -13.91 -3.30 -3.23
C MET A 232 -15.41 -3.48 -3.53
N VAL A 233 -16.13 -4.25 -2.70
CA VAL A 233 -17.61 -4.25 -2.70
C VAL A 233 -18.15 -2.85 -2.42
N THR A 234 -17.64 -2.16 -1.40
CA THR A 234 -18.14 -0.82 -1.04
C THR A 234 -17.79 0.21 -2.11
N TYR A 235 -16.55 0.24 -2.60
CA TYR A 235 -16.10 1.19 -3.63
C TYR A 235 -16.86 1.03 -4.95
N SER A 236 -17.07 -0.22 -5.39
CA SER A 236 -17.82 -0.49 -6.63
C SER A 236 -19.32 -0.20 -6.50
N SER A 237 -19.87 -0.10 -5.29
CA SER A 237 -21.26 0.31 -5.07
C SER A 237 -21.55 1.74 -5.53
N TYR A 238 -20.54 2.61 -5.60
CA TYR A 238 -20.66 3.98 -6.11
C TYR A 238 -20.37 4.08 -7.63
N LEU A 239 -20.15 2.95 -8.31
CA LEU A 239 -19.80 2.94 -9.74
C LEU A 239 -21.06 2.89 -10.62
N ASN A 240 -21.07 3.72 -11.66
CA ASN A 240 -22.14 3.74 -12.64
C ASN A 240 -22.26 2.40 -13.39
N LYS A 241 -23.50 1.96 -13.65
CA LYS A 241 -23.81 0.73 -14.39
C LYS A 241 -23.26 0.71 -15.82
N LYS A 242 -23.04 1.88 -16.44
CA LYS A 242 -22.49 2.00 -17.80
C LYS A 242 -21.00 1.65 -17.90
N GLU A 243 -20.29 1.67 -16.78
CA GLU A 243 -18.84 1.46 -16.78
C GLU A 243 -18.46 -0.02 -16.97
N SER A 244 -17.29 -0.28 -17.55
CA SER A 244 -16.82 -1.66 -17.73
C SER A 244 -16.05 -2.14 -16.50
N LEU A 245 -16.61 -3.11 -15.75
CA LEU A 245 -15.93 -3.70 -14.58
C LEU A 245 -14.62 -4.40 -14.94
N PRO A 246 -14.54 -5.27 -15.97
CA PRO A 246 -13.30 -5.96 -16.29
C PRO A 246 -12.18 -4.98 -16.66
N LYS A 247 -12.48 -3.94 -17.45
CA LYS A 247 -11.49 -2.92 -17.80
C LYS A 247 -10.98 -2.19 -16.57
N SER A 248 -11.86 -1.83 -15.62
CA SER A 248 -11.44 -1.18 -14.39
C SER A 248 -10.60 -2.11 -13.51
N ALA A 249 -11.01 -3.37 -13.36
CA ALA A 249 -10.29 -4.37 -12.57
C ALA A 249 -8.88 -4.64 -13.12
N VAL A 250 -8.74 -4.85 -14.44
CA VAL A 250 -7.44 -5.01 -15.10
C VAL A 250 -6.55 -3.79 -14.89
N THR A 251 -7.11 -2.58 -14.98
CA THR A 251 -6.33 -1.35 -14.77
C THR A 251 -5.83 -1.26 -13.33
N ILE A 252 -6.68 -1.55 -12.34
CA ILE A 252 -6.32 -1.50 -10.91
C ILE A 252 -5.25 -2.55 -10.58
N VAL A 253 -5.42 -3.79 -11.07
CA VAL A 253 -4.43 -4.86 -10.93
C VAL A 253 -3.11 -4.47 -11.59
N GLY A 254 -3.15 -3.93 -12.80
CA GLY A 254 -1.95 -3.45 -13.50
C GLY A 254 -1.21 -2.36 -12.71
N LEU A 255 -1.91 -1.34 -12.24
CA LEU A 255 -1.34 -0.27 -11.40
C LEU A 255 -0.70 -0.84 -10.13
N ASN A 256 -1.35 -1.83 -9.51
CA ASN A 256 -0.83 -2.47 -8.31
C ASN A 256 0.47 -3.24 -8.57
N LEU A 257 0.51 -4.06 -9.64
CA LEU A 257 1.71 -4.77 -10.06
C LEU A 257 2.85 -3.82 -10.42
N PHE A 258 2.54 -2.68 -11.07
CA PHE A 258 3.53 -1.63 -11.34
C PHE A 258 4.10 -1.04 -10.06
N VAL A 259 3.26 -0.79 -9.04
CA VAL A 259 3.75 -0.31 -7.74
C VAL A 259 4.62 -1.36 -7.06
N SER A 260 4.27 -2.65 -7.09
CA SER A 260 5.13 -3.70 -6.55
C SER A 260 6.48 -3.77 -7.27
N LEU A 261 6.49 -3.67 -8.61
CA LEU A 261 7.71 -3.55 -9.40
C LEU A 261 8.54 -2.33 -9.00
N PHE A 262 7.90 -1.17 -8.85
CA PHE A 262 8.57 0.08 -8.50
C PHE A 262 9.13 0.05 -7.08
N ALA A 263 8.39 -0.53 -6.13
CA ALA A 263 8.85 -0.75 -4.77
C ALA A 263 10.05 -1.68 -4.73
N GLY A 264 10.03 -2.79 -5.47
CA GLY A 264 11.18 -3.69 -5.57
C GLY A 264 12.40 -3.00 -6.18
N LEU A 265 12.24 -2.25 -7.28
CA LEU A 265 13.33 -1.50 -7.90
C LEU A 265 13.85 -0.31 -7.08
N ALA A 266 13.01 0.26 -6.21
CA ALA A 266 13.47 1.30 -5.29
C ALA A 266 14.28 0.68 -4.13
N ILE A 267 13.88 -0.50 -3.63
CA ILE A 267 14.44 -1.10 -2.41
C ILE A 267 15.62 -2.03 -2.69
N PHE A 268 15.49 -3.03 -3.59
CA PHE A 268 16.51 -4.07 -3.75
C PHE A 268 17.88 -3.55 -4.21
N PRO A 269 17.98 -2.63 -5.20
CA PRO A 269 19.30 -2.11 -5.59
C PRO A 269 20.00 -1.38 -4.45
N ALA A 270 19.28 -0.58 -3.67
CA ALA A 270 19.81 0.11 -2.49
C ALA A 270 20.24 -0.85 -1.38
N VAL A 271 19.44 -1.88 -1.09
CA VAL A 271 19.76 -2.87 -0.04
C VAL A 271 21.02 -3.68 -0.39
N PHE A 272 21.15 -4.12 -1.65
CA PHE A 272 22.33 -4.86 -2.13
C PHE A 272 23.58 -4.00 -2.24
N SER A 273 23.43 -2.73 -2.66
CA SER A 273 24.53 -1.75 -2.70
C SER A 273 25.21 -1.60 -1.34
N LEU A 274 24.42 -1.65 -0.27
CA LEU A 274 24.87 -1.39 1.10
C LEU A 274 25.14 -2.65 1.90
N GLY A 275 25.07 -3.83 1.27
CA GLY A 275 25.34 -5.12 1.92
C GLY A 275 24.37 -5.43 3.08
N MET A 276 23.15 -4.91 3.02
CA MET A 276 22.16 -5.05 4.09
C MET A 276 21.22 -6.22 3.80
N GLU A 277 20.80 -6.93 4.84
CA GLU A 277 19.77 -7.97 4.74
C GLU A 277 18.37 -7.33 4.79
N PRO A 278 17.40 -7.79 3.96
CA PRO A 278 16.00 -7.36 4.09
C PRO A 278 15.44 -7.74 5.47
N THR A 279 15.11 -6.75 6.30
CA THR A 279 14.51 -6.94 7.63
C THR A 279 12.99 -6.77 7.59
N GLU A 280 12.24 -7.52 8.40
CA GLU A 280 10.81 -7.28 8.60
C GLU A 280 10.57 -6.10 9.54
N GLY A 281 9.32 -5.65 9.58
CA GLY A 281 8.83 -4.77 10.62
C GLY A 281 9.01 -3.27 10.32
N PRO A 282 8.39 -2.40 11.15
CA PRO A 282 8.59 -0.96 11.10
C PRO A 282 10.07 -0.54 11.14
N GLY A 283 10.94 -1.38 11.74
CA GLY A 283 12.37 -1.18 11.78
C GLY A 283 13.02 -1.02 10.40
N LEU A 284 12.50 -1.66 9.35
CA LEU A 284 13.00 -1.44 7.99
C LEU A 284 12.87 0.04 7.59
N LEU A 285 11.69 0.62 7.79
CA LEU A 285 11.39 1.99 7.38
C LEU A 285 12.06 3.04 8.27
N PHE A 286 12.13 2.79 9.58
CA PHE A 286 12.52 3.81 10.56
C PHE A 286 13.93 3.63 11.14
N ILE A 287 14.61 2.51 10.84
CA ILE A 287 15.98 2.22 11.28
C ILE A 287 16.88 1.94 10.09
N VAL A 288 16.53 0.93 9.29
CA VAL A 288 17.38 0.43 8.20
C VAL A 288 17.46 1.44 7.07
N LEU A 289 16.33 1.95 6.56
CA LEU A 289 16.34 2.96 5.50
C LEU A 289 17.07 4.25 5.92
N PRO A 290 16.84 4.85 7.11
CA PRO A 290 17.64 5.99 7.56
C PRO A 290 19.14 5.70 7.64
N SER A 291 19.53 4.52 8.14
CA SER A 291 20.92 4.07 8.15
C SER A 291 21.51 3.99 6.74
N VAL A 292 20.76 3.40 5.80
CA VAL A 292 21.10 3.32 4.38
C VAL A 292 21.31 4.71 3.79
N PHE A 293 20.31 5.57 3.88
CA PHE A 293 20.36 6.89 3.28
C PHE A 293 21.44 7.77 3.92
N SER A 294 21.81 7.54 5.19
CA SER A 294 22.88 8.31 5.84
C SER A 294 24.27 8.13 5.19
N GLN A 295 24.47 7.03 4.46
CA GLN A 295 25.71 6.71 3.75
C GLN A 295 25.71 7.25 2.31
N ILE A 296 24.58 7.81 1.86
CA ILE A 296 24.36 8.20 0.48
C ILE A 296 24.39 9.75 0.37
N PRO A 297 25.11 10.31 -0.62
CA PRO A 297 25.01 11.75 -0.92
C PRO A 297 23.56 12.18 -1.14
N PHE A 298 23.16 13.27 -0.48
CA PHE A 298 21.78 13.77 -0.44
C PHE A 298 20.76 12.80 0.18
N GLY A 299 21.21 11.85 0.99
CA GLY A 299 20.32 10.83 1.57
C GLY A 299 19.14 11.36 2.36
N GLY A 300 19.31 12.44 3.11
CA GLY A 300 18.21 13.06 3.88
C GLY A 300 17.07 13.53 2.98
N PHE A 301 17.40 14.07 1.81
CA PHE A 301 16.42 14.46 0.81
C PHE A 301 15.68 13.25 0.24
N PHE A 302 16.40 12.20 -0.19
CA PHE A 302 15.78 11.01 -0.76
C PHE A 302 14.94 10.21 0.25
N LEU A 303 15.36 10.16 1.51
CA LEU A 303 14.58 9.56 2.59
C LEU A 303 13.30 10.38 2.86
N THR A 304 13.38 11.71 2.82
CA THR A 304 12.19 12.57 2.96
C THR A 304 11.22 12.36 1.80
N VAL A 305 11.74 12.22 0.57
CA VAL A 305 10.95 11.84 -0.63
C VAL A 305 10.29 10.48 -0.44
N PHE A 306 11.00 9.49 0.09
CA PHE A 306 10.45 8.17 0.41
C PHE A 306 9.31 8.27 1.43
N LEU A 307 9.52 9.02 2.53
CA LEU A 307 8.50 9.21 3.56
C LEU A 307 7.28 9.95 3.03
N ALA A 308 7.45 10.95 2.15
CA ALA A 308 6.35 11.64 1.50
C ALA A 308 5.52 10.70 0.60
N LEU A 309 6.19 9.86 -0.19
CA LEU A 309 5.56 8.81 -0.98
C LEU A 309 4.78 7.85 -0.08
N PHE A 310 5.37 7.45 1.04
CA PHE A 310 4.76 6.52 1.99
C PHE A 310 3.57 7.15 2.71
N THR A 311 3.62 8.45 3.04
CA THR A 311 2.48 9.24 3.52
C THR A 311 1.33 9.21 2.52
N PHE A 312 1.60 9.39 1.23
CA PHE A 312 0.55 9.36 0.22
C PHE A 312 -0.11 7.99 0.12
N ALA A 313 0.70 6.92 0.05
CA ALA A 313 0.19 5.55 0.02
C ALA A 313 -0.63 5.18 1.26
N THR A 314 -0.13 5.54 2.45
CA THR A 314 -0.81 5.21 3.70
C THR A 314 -2.13 5.93 3.85
N LEU A 315 -2.20 7.21 3.47
CA LEU A 315 -3.44 7.98 3.48
C LEU A 315 -4.45 7.48 2.44
N THR A 316 -4.05 7.24 1.19
CA THR A 316 -5.01 6.74 0.18
C THR A 316 -5.56 5.37 0.55
N SER A 317 -4.74 4.55 1.22
CA SER A 317 -5.14 3.25 1.76
C SER A 317 -6.12 3.37 2.93
N SER A 318 -5.93 4.33 3.84
CA SER A 318 -6.82 4.52 5.00
C SER A 318 -8.18 5.12 4.65
N PHE A 319 -8.35 5.72 3.47
CA PHE A 319 -9.65 6.17 2.97
C PHE A 319 -10.54 5.01 2.50
N GLY A 320 -9.95 3.82 2.28
CA GLY A 320 -10.59 2.56 1.88
C GLY A 320 -11.43 1.94 2.97
#